data_AF-A0A945L475-F1
#
_entry.id   AF-A0A945L475-F1
#
_cell.length_a   1.000
_cell.length_b   1.000
_cell.length_c   1.000
_cell.angle_alpha   90.00
_cell.angle_beta   90.00
_cell.angle_gamma   90.00
#
_symmetry.space_group_name_H-M   'P 1'
#
loop_
_entity.id
_entity.type
_entity.pdbx_description
1 polymer ?
#
loop_
_entity_poly.entity_id
_entity_poly.type
_entity_poly.pdbx_seq_one_letter_code
_entity_poly.pdbx_strand_id
1 'polypeptide(L)'
;MRDRIIERFPDLEKRRYLIAGDLNDSPISGAVRALQKKGKRLLSIPIEFSDESGARWTHYYKKEDSYSRIDFMLRSPGWRELEDLQGVIQHSRDYYKGSDHRLIWVDLPID
;
A
#
# COMPACT_ATOMS: atom_id res chain seq x y z
N MET A 1 -1.60 2.54 15.61
CA MET A 1 -1.30 3.27 14.36
C MET A 1 -2.47 4.14 13.89
N ARG A 2 -3.66 3.57 13.60
CA ARG A 2 -4.86 4.33 13.15
C ARG A 2 -5.12 5.62 13.93
N ASP A 3 -5.21 5.55 15.25
CA ASP A 3 -5.59 6.71 16.04
C ASP A 3 -4.52 7.82 16.00
N ARG A 4 -3.24 7.46 15.79
CA ARG A 4 -2.14 8.42 15.55
C ARG A 4 -2.30 9.16 14.21
N ILE A 5 -2.82 8.50 13.18
CA ILE A 5 -3.15 9.16 11.90
C ILE A 5 -4.25 10.20 12.11
N ILE A 6 -5.30 9.83 12.84
CA ILE A 6 -6.43 10.72 13.15
C ILE A 6 -5.98 11.93 13.97
N GLU A 7 -5.14 11.71 14.98
CA GLU A 7 -4.57 12.76 15.83
C GLU A 7 -3.69 13.73 15.03
N ARG A 8 -2.82 13.21 14.15
CA ARG A 8 -1.88 14.01 13.36
C ARG A 8 -2.54 14.72 12.18
N PHE A 9 -3.60 14.15 11.62
CA PHE A 9 -4.32 14.66 10.46
C PHE A 9 -5.82 14.76 10.75
N PRO A 10 -6.25 15.77 11.53
CA PRO A 10 -7.67 15.95 11.85
C PRO A 10 -8.52 16.25 10.61
N ASP A 11 -7.96 16.99 9.64
CA ASP A 11 -8.58 17.36 8.35
C ASP A 11 -8.05 16.52 7.18
N LEU A 12 -8.46 15.25 7.11
CA LEU A 12 -7.91 14.25 6.18
C LEU A 12 -8.06 14.61 4.69
N GLU A 13 -9.13 15.34 4.35
CA GLU A 13 -9.42 15.78 2.98
C GLU A 13 -8.53 16.96 2.53
N LYS A 14 -7.83 17.62 3.46
CA LYS A 14 -7.01 18.82 3.19
C LYS A 14 -5.52 18.57 3.40
N ARG A 15 -5.12 17.32 3.68
CA ARG A 15 -3.74 16.95 4.00
C ARG A 15 -3.29 15.84 3.06
N ARG A 16 -2.03 15.93 2.61
CA ARG A 16 -1.34 14.88 1.86
C ARG A 16 -0.53 14.03 2.84
N TYR A 17 -0.78 12.73 2.89
CA TYR A 17 0.09 11.75 3.54
C TYR A 17 0.04 10.42 2.83
N LEU A 18 1.08 9.62 3.05
CA LEU A 18 1.21 8.26 2.54
C LEU A 18 1.55 7.32 3.70
N ILE A 19 0.84 6.20 3.79
CA ILE A 19 1.22 5.06 4.64
C ILE A 19 1.85 4.06 3.69
N ALA A 20 3.12 3.68 3.91
CA ALA A 20 3.81 2.72 3.06
C ALA A 20 4.56 1.69 3.91
N GLY A 21 4.50 0.43 3.50
CA GLY A 21 5.32 -0.63 4.07
C GLY A 21 4.67 -2.01 4.07
N ASP A 22 5.42 -2.97 4.60
CA ASP A 22 4.96 -4.32 4.89
C ASP A 22 4.00 -4.30 6.09
N LEU A 23 2.75 -4.68 5.85
CA LEU A 23 1.71 -4.80 6.88
C LEU A 23 1.59 -6.23 7.45
N ASN A 24 2.28 -7.21 6.86
CA ASN A 24 2.19 -8.63 7.22
C ASN A 24 0.75 -9.18 7.28
N ASP A 25 -0.12 -8.62 6.45
CA ASP A 25 -1.56 -8.89 6.51
C ASP A 25 -2.18 -8.88 5.12
N SER A 26 -3.30 -9.59 4.97
CA SER A 26 -4.00 -9.66 3.67
C SER A 26 -4.76 -8.35 3.35
N PRO A 27 -5.02 -8.06 2.05
CA PRO A 27 -5.78 -6.86 1.67
C PRO A 27 -7.18 -6.76 2.30
N ILE A 28 -7.77 -7.88 2.71
CA ILE A 28 -9.10 -7.97 3.34
C ILE A 28 -9.05 -8.02 4.87
N SER A 29 -7.86 -7.94 5.47
CA SER A 29 -7.70 -8.10 6.92
C SER A 29 -8.38 -6.98 7.72
N GLY A 30 -8.63 -7.24 9.00
CA GLY A 30 -9.12 -6.20 9.92
C GLY A 30 -8.12 -5.05 10.08
N ALA A 31 -6.82 -5.35 10.12
CA ALA A 31 -5.77 -4.36 10.31
C ALA A 31 -5.65 -3.40 9.12
N VAL A 32 -5.63 -3.94 7.89
CA VAL A 32 -5.60 -3.13 6.66
C VAL A 32 -6.85 -2.26 6.55
N ARG A 33 -8.04 -2.83 6.81
CA ARG A 33 -9.30 -2.07 6.81
C ARG A 33 -9.33 -0.97 7.89
N ALA A 34 -8.71 -1.19 9.03
CA ALA A 34 -8.62 -0.18 10.10
C ALA A 34 -7.74 1.02 9.73
N LEU A 35 -6.77 0.84 8.81
CA LEU A 35 -6.00 1.96 8.23
C LEU A 35 -6.78 2.70 7.15
N GLN A 36 -7.71 2.02 6.47
CA GLN A 36 -8.55 2.63 5.43
C GLN A 36 -9.74 3.41 6.01
N LYS A 37 -10.39 2.95 7.08
CA LYS A 37 -11.60 3.61 7.62
C LYS A 37 -11.82 3.42 9.13
N LYS A 38 -12.56 4.36 9.73
CA LYS A 38 -13.11 4.27 11.10
C LYS A 38 -14.59 4.66 11.09
N GLY A 39 -15.48 3.69 11.20
CA GLY A 39 -16.92 3.92 10.98
C GLY A 39 -17.18 4.43 9.56
N LYS A 40 -17.84 5.59 9.43
CA LYS A 40 -18.08 6.27 8.14
C LYS A 40 -16.92 7.13 7.67
N ARG A 41 -15.91 7.37 8.52
CA ARG A 41 -14.78 8.23 8.20
C ARG A 41 -13.76 7.47 7.36
N LEU A 42 -13.51 7.92 6.14
CA LEU A 42 -12.43 7.45 5.29
C LEU A 42 -11.10 8.02 5.83
N LEU A 43 -10.13 7.14 6.02
CA LEU A 43 -8.80 7.47 6.52
C LEU A 43 -7.78 7.41 5.38
N SER A 44 -7.74 6.32 4.63
CA SER A 44 -6.80 6.20 3.52
C SER A 44 -7.36 5.32 2.42
N ILE A 45 -6.83 5.50 1.22
CA ILE A 45 -7.25 4.80 0.01
C ILE A 45 -6.04 4.03 -0.52
N PRO A 46 -6.15 2.73 -0.80
CA PRO A 46 -5.05 1.97 -1.39
C PRO A 46 -4.66 2.49 -2.77
N ILE A 47 -3.36 2.56 -3.02
CA ILE A 47 -2.81 2.58 -4.37
C ILE A 47 -2.71 1.12 -4.81
N GLU A 48 -3.26 0.80 -5.99
CA GLU A 48 -3.13 -0.56 -6.54
C GLU A 48 -1.79 -0.71 -7.25
N PHE A 49 -1.18 -1.89 -7.11
CA PHE A 49 0.11 -2.22 -7.69
C PHE A 49 0.00 -3.50 -8.51
N SER A 50 0.70 -3.54 -9.63
CA SER A 50 0.95 -4.78 -10.37
C SER A 50 2.29 -4.72 -11.09
N ASP A 51 2.82 -5.87 -11.45
CA ASP A 51 3.93 -5.94 -12.40
C ASP A 51 3.44 -5.97 -13.85
N GLU A 52 4.40 -6.04 -14.78
CA GLU A 52 4.13 -6.11 -16.22
C GLU A 52 3.28 -7.32 -16.66
N SER A 53 3.21 -8.37 -15.84
CA SER A 53 2.35 -9.55 -16.08
C SER A 53 0.97 -9.45 -15.42
N GLY A 54 0.70 -8.36 -14.69
CA GLY A 54 -0.51 -8.17 -13.91
C GLY A 54 -0.48 -8.86 -12.53
N ALA A 55 0.64 -9.48 -12.14
CA ALA A 55 0.76 -10.13 -10.84
C ALA A 55 0.82 -9.07 -9.72
N ARG A 56 0.18 -9.38 -8.58
CA ARG A 56 -0.02 -8.45 -7.45
C ARG A 56 0.66 -8.87 -6.15
N TRP A 57 1.33 -10.02 -6.13
CA TRP A 57 2.05 -10.49 -4.96
C TRP A 57 3.32 -9.67 -4.78
N THR A 58 3.68 -9.42 -3.53
CA THR A 58 4.82 -8.59 -3.14
C THR A 58 5.81 -9.36 -2.30
N HIS A 59 5.47 -10.54 -1.78
CA HIS A 59 6.34 -11.36 -0.95
C HIS A 59 6.28 -12.83 -1.36
N TYR A 60 7.43 -13.51 -1.30
CA TYR A 60 7.56 -14.95 -1.50
C TYR A 60 8.11 -15.64 -0.25
N TYR A 61 7.27 -16.45 0.39
CA TYR A 61 7.67 -17.22 1.55
C TYR A 61 8.21 -18.60 1.16
N LYS A 62 9.54 -18.70 1.06
CA LYS A 62 10.24 -19.91 0.59
C LYS A 62 9.89 -21.19 1.34
N LYS A 63 9.62 -21.13 2.65
CA LYS A 63 9.36 -22.35 3.46
C LYS A 63 8.04 -23.02 3.09
N GLU A 64 7.05 -22.25 2.65
CA GLU A 64 5.72 -22.75 2.27
C GLU A 64 5.48 -22.68 0.76
N ASP A 65 6.47 -22.24 0.00
CA ASP A 65 6.36 -22.00 -1.45
C ASP A 65 5.13 -21.15 -1.81
N SER A 66 4.89 -20.09 -1.03
CA SER A 66 3.67 -19.28 -1.13
C SER A 66 3.96 -17.83 -1.49
N TYR A 67 3.07 -17.25 -2.29
CA TYR A 67 3.12 -15.85 -2.71
C TYR A 67 2.00 -15.07 -2.03
N SER A 68 2.30 -13.89 -1.49
CA SER A 68 1.32 -13.04 -0.81
C SER A 68 1.45 -11.57 -1.21
N ARG A 69 0.35 -10.82 -1.09
CA ARG A 69 0.34 -9.35 -1.17
C ARG A 69 0.23 -8.79 0.24
N ILE A 70 1.35 -8.35 0.80
CA ILE A 70 1.44 -7.85 2.18
C ILE A 70 2.08 -6.47 2.29
N ASP A 71 2.68 -5.97 1.20
CA ASP A 71 3.18 -4.60 1.09
C ASP A 71 2.11 -3.69 0.51
N PHE A 72 1.92 -2.52 1.12
CA PHE A 72 0.88 -1.59 0.75
C PHE A 72 1.40 -0.16 0.70
N MET A 73 0.79 0.65 -0.17
CA MET A 73 0.77 2.09 -0.04
C MET A 73 -0.68 2.58 0.03
N LEU A 74 -0.98 3.40 1.04
CA LEU A 74 -2.31 3.97 1.27
C LEU A 74 -2.18 5.49 1.30
N ARG A 75 -2.79 6.18 0.32
CA ARG A 75 -2.80 7.64 0.24
C ARG A 75 -3.91 8.24 1.10
N SER A 76 -3.73 9.49 1.54
CA SER A 76 -4.83 10.25 2.11
C SER A 76 -5.90 10.57 1.05
N PRO A 77 -7.18 10.71 1.45
CA PRO A 77 -8.26 11.14 0.56
C PRO A 77 -7.99 12.49 -0.11
N GLY A 78 -7.34 13.40 0.61
CA GLY A 78 -6.96 14.73 0.11
C GLY A 78 -5.84 14.74 -0.94
N TRP A 79 -5.18 13.61 -1.23
CA TRP A 79 -4.16 13.51 -2.28
C TRP A 79 -4.81 13.01 -3.58
N ARG A 80 -5.54 13.90 -4.26
CA ARG A 80 -6.38 13.58 -5.43
C ARG A 80 -5.57 13.30 -6.68
N GLU A 81 -4.37 13.84 -6.77
CA GLU A 81 -3.43 13.64 -7.88
C GLU A 81 -3.00 12.16 -8.00
N LEU A 82 -3.19 11.37 -6.94
CA LEU A 82 -2.91 9.94 -6.90
C LEU A 82 -4.18 9.08 -7.03
N GLU A 83 -5.33 9.65 -7.40
CA GLU A 83 -6.59 8.92 -7.46
C GLU A 83 -6.61 7.83 -8.54
N ASP A 84 -6.17 8.17 -9.74
CA ASP A 84 -6.12 7.26 -10.89
C ASP A 84 -4.74 6.63 -11.09
N LEU A 85 -3.81 6.84 -10.15
CA LEU A 85 -2.46 6.33 -10.28
C LEU A 85 -2.41 4.85 -9.94
N GLN A 86 -1.76 4.08 -10.81
CA GLN A 86 -1.37 2.70 -10.56
C GLN A 86 0.14 2.63 -10.27
N GLY A 87 0.49 2.06 -9.13
CA GLY A 87 1.87 1.82 -8.77
C GLY A 87 2.42 0.57 -9.46
N VAL A 88 3.74 0.43 -9.44
CA VAL A 88 4.46 -0.64 -10.13
C VAL A 88 5.06 -1.60 -9.10
N ILE A 89 4.98 -2.89 -9.39
CA ILE A 89 5.79 -3.92 -8.75
C ILE A 89 6.95 -4.26 -9.69
N GLN A 90 8.19 -4.13 -9.22
CA GLN A 90 9.36 -4.48 -10.02
C GLN A 90 9.28 -5.95 -10.46
N HIS A 91 9.33 -6.19 -11.78
CA HIS A 91 9.44 -7.52 -12.34
C HIS A 91 10.92 -7.93 -12.44
N SER A 92 11.22 -9.16 -12.03
CA SER A 92 12.53 -9.78 -12.19
C SER A 92 12.40 -11.29 -12.02
N ARG A 93 13.16 -12.05 -12.81
CA ARG A 93 13.30 -13.51 -12.61
C ARG A 93 14.05 -13.84 -11.32
N ASP A 94 14.90 -12.94 -10.86
CA ASP A 94 15.67 -13.05 -9.63
C ASP A 94 15.01 -12.23 -8.50
N TYR A 95 13.68 -12.24 -8.42
CA TYR A 95 12.92 -11.44 -7.44
C TYR A 95 13.34 -11.68 -5.98
N TYR A 96 13.94 -12.83 -5.69
CA TYR A 96 14.40 -13.27 -4.37
C TYR A 96 15.83 -12.80 -4.05
N LYS A 97 16.51 -12.10 -4.97
CA LYS A 97 17.87 -11.61 -4.79
C LYS A 97 17.84 -10.27 -4.07
N GLY A 98 18.33 -10.25 -2.83
CA GLY A 98 18.43 -9.05 -1.99
C GLY A 98 17.25 -8.86 -1.03
N SER A 99 16.09 -9.42 -1.35
CA SER A 99 14.93 -9.50 -0.46
C SER A 99 13.99 -10.62 -0.95
N ASP A 100 13.19 -11.18 -0.04
CA ASP A 100 12.02 -12.01 -0.32
C ASP A 100 10.76 -11.17 -0.65
N HIS A 101 10.87 -9.84 -0.53
CA HIS A 101 9.89 -8.87 -1.01
C HIS A 101 10.29 -8.26 -2.35
N ARG A 102 9.28 -7.99 -3.18
CA ARG A 102 9.41 -7.25 -4.43
C ARG A 102 9.29 -5.75 -4.15
N LEU A 103 10.14 -4.97 -4.79
CA LEU A 103 10.04 -3.51 -4.77
C LEU A 103 8.68 -3.08 -5.32
N ILE A 104 7.93 -2.33 -4.52
CA ILE A 104 6.78 -1.55 -4.98
C ILE A 104 7.14 -0.06 -5.00
N TRP A 105 6.74 0.64 -6.06
CA TRP A 105 7.05 2.05 -6.21
C TRP A 105 5.94 2.81 -6.95
N VAL A 106 5.93 4.12 -6.74
CA VAL A 106 5.00 5.10 -7.32
C VAL A 106 5.72 6.43 -7.46
N ASP A 107 5.50 7.10 -8.60
CA ASP A 107 5.92 8.49 -8.76
C ASP A 107 4.91 9.41 -8.06
N LEU A 108 5.41 10.23 -7.13
CA LEU A 108 4.61 11.20 -6.40
C LEU A 108 4.72 12.56 -7.08
N PRO A 109 3.64 13.10 -7.69
CA PRO A 109 3.67 14.46 -8.19
C PRO A 109 3.75 15.44 -7.02
N ILE A 110 4.71 16.36 -7.09
CA ILE A 110 4.93 17.42 -6.10
C ILE A 110 4.71 18.75 -6.81
N ASP A 111 3.45 19.06 -7.09
CA ASP A 111 3.00 20.41 -7.42
C ASP A 111 2.54 21.14 -6.14
#